data_AF-A0AA88ALY2-F1
#
_entry.id   AF-A0AA88ALY2-F1
#
_cell.length_a   1.000
_cell.length_b   1.000
_cell.length_c   1.000
_cell.angle_alpha   90.00
_cell.angle_beta   90.00
_cell.angle_gamma   90.00
#
_symmetry.space_group_name_H-M   'P 1'
#
loop_
_entity.id
_entity.type
_entity.pdbx_description
1 polymer ?
#
loop_
_entity_poly.entity_id
_entity_poly.type
_entity_poly.pdbx_seq_one_letter_code
_entity_poly.pdbx_strand_id
1 'polypeptide(L)'
;MEREIGHIEINHAEENSIDSVQLILNTNTGKCLHSVLKIGISCSKEIPNERMNIGDAVKELLHVKTACMDAEIHGDRMPRTG
;
A
#
# COMPACT_ATOMS: atom_id res chain seq x y z
N MET A 1 -29.65 14.78 17.76
CA MET A 1 -30.10 13.65 16.94
C MET A 1 -28.86 12.90 16.54
N GLU A 2 -28.40 12.01 17.41
CA GLU A 2 -27.22 11.19 17.17
C GLU A 2 -27.68 10.03 16.29
N ARG A 3 -27.01 9.84 15.15
CA ARG A 3 -27.36 8.74 14.24
C ARG A 3 -26.72 7.48 14.80
N GLU A 4 -27.57 6.56 15.23
CA GLU A 4 -27.19 5.21 15.62
C GLU A 4 -26.61 4.50 14.39
N ILE A 5 -25.31 4.20 14.41
CA ILE A 5 -24.65 3.44 13.35
C ILE A 5 -25.01 1.98 13.59
N GLY A 6 -25.91 1.44 12.76
CA GLY A 6 -26.34 0.05 12.85
C GLY A 6 -25.15 -0.90 12.85
N HIS A 7 -25.21 -1.92 13.71
CA HIS A 7 -24.17 -2.95 13.81
C HIS A 7 -24.09 -3.70 12.47
N ILE A 8 -22.98 -3.54 11.76
CA ILE A 8 -22.67 -4.33 10.57
C ILE A 8 -22.06 -5.64 11.05
N GLU A 9 -22.83 -6.73 10.96
CA GLU A 9 -22.31 -8.08 11.17
C GLU A 9 -21.49 -8.48 9.94
N ILE A 10 -20.17 -8.49 10.09
CA ILE A 10 -19.27 -9.05 9.08
C ILE A 10 -19.29 -10.57 9.24
N ASN A 11 -20.02 -11.25 8.35
CA ASN A 11 -19.98 -12.70 8.24
C ASN A 11 -18.59 -13.14 7.79
N HIS A 12 -17.85 -13.78 8.69
CA HIS A 12 -16.55 -14.37 8.40
C HIS A 12 -16.75 -15.76 7.78
N ALA A 13 -16.73 -15.82 6.45
CA ALA A 13 -16.59 -17.08 5.73
C ALA A 13 -15.10 -17.33 5.46
N GLU A 14 -14.45 -18.10 6.33
CA GLU A 14 -13.17 -18.79 6.08
C GLU A 14 -13.45 -20.30 6.03
N GLU A 15 -12.79 -21.16 5.26
CA GLU A 15 -11.37 -21.25 4.91
C GLU A 15 -11.21 -21.82 3.48
N ASN A 16 -10.20 -21.33 2.75
CA ASN A 16 -9.53 -21.93 1.56
C ASN A 16 -8.70 -20.86 0.78
N SER A 17 -8.80 -19.58 1.16
CA SER A 17 -8.27 -18.45 0.39
C SER A 17 -6.81 -18.05 0.72
N ILE A 18 -6.22 -18.58 1.79
CA ILE A 18 -4.94 -18.08 2.34
C ILE A 18 -3.75 -18.35 1.40
N ASP A 19 -3.72 -19.48 0.69
CA ASP A 19 -2.63 -19.86 -0.22
C ASP A 19 -2.52 -18.92 -1.43
N SER A 20 -3.67 -18.61 -2.05
CA SER A 20 -3.78 -17.71 -3.19
C SER A 20 -3.36 -16.28 -2.85
N VAL A 21 -3.76 -15.79 -1.66
CA VAL A 21 -3.41 -14.44 -1.20
C VAL A 21 -1.91 -14.32 -0.91
N GLN A 22 -1.32 -15.33 -0.26
CA GLN A 22 0.12 -15.40 -0.01
C GLN A 22 0.91 -15.35 -1.32
N LEU A 23 0.49 -16.13 -2.33
CA LEU A 23 1.11 -16.17 -3.65
C LEU A 23 1.05 -14.79 -4.34
N ILE A 24 -0.12 -14.14 -4.31
CA ILE A 24 -0.30 -12.80 -4.90
C ILE A 24 0.62 -11.79 -4.21
N LEU A 25 0.65 -11.77 -2.87
CA LEU A 25 1.48 -10.85 -2.08
C LEU A 25 2.98 -11.05 -2.32
N ASN A 26 3.41 -12.25 -2.71
CA ASN A 26 4.82 -12.52 -3.02
C ASN A 26 5.28 -11.98 -4.38
N THR A 27 4.35 -11.69 -5.30
CA THR A 27 4.66 -11.05 -6.58
C THR A 27 5.08 -9.59 -6.38
N ASN A 28 5.87 -9.04 -7.32
CA ASN A 28 6.24 -7.63 -7.29
C ASN A 28 4.99 -6.74 -7.27
N THR A 29 3.97 -7.07 -8.06
CA THR A 29 2.66 -6.41 -8.07
C THR A 29 1.98 -6.46 -6.69
N GLY A 30 1.97 -7.62 -6.03
CA GLY A 30 1.38 -7.77 -4.71
C GLY A 30 2.10 -6.96 -3.63
N LYS A 31 3.44 -6.97 -3.63
CA LYS A 31 4.25 -6.15 -2.70
C LYS A 31 4.01 -4.65 -2.91
N CYS A 32 3.89 -4.24 -4.17
CA CYS A 32 3.58 -2.87 -4.56
C CYS A 32 2.19 -2.45 -4.07
N LEU A 33 1.17 -3.26 -4.37
CA LEU A 33 -0.19 -3.01 -3.91
C LEU A 33 -0.27 -2.97 -2.39
N HIS A 34 0.35 -3.92 -1.70
CA HIS A 34 0.39 -3.93 -0.24
C HIS A 34 0.99 -2.64 0.34
N SER A 35 2.10 -2.16 -0.23
CA SER A 35 2.74 -0.91 0.20
C SER A 35 1.86 0.32 -0.06
N VAL A 36 1.28 0.44 -1.26
CA VAL A 36 0.38 1.56 -1.61
C VAL A 36 -0.87 1.57 -0.74
N LEU A 37 -1.49 0.41 -0.50
CA LEU A 37 -2.67 0.27 0.34
C LEU A 37 -2.37 0.63 1.79
N LYS A 38 -1.21 0.22 2.32
CA LYS A 38 -0.77 0.60 3.68
C LYS A 38 -0.68 2.12 3.83
N ILE A 39 -0.09 2.82 2.85
CA ILE A 39 -0.04 4.29 2.83
C ILE A 39 -1.46 4.87 2.74
N GLY A 40 -2.30 4.37 1.85
CA GLY A 40 -3.68 4.82 1.68
C GLY A 40 -4.49 4.71 2.97
N ILE A 41 -4.41 3.58 3.68
CA ILE A 41 -5.06 3.37 4.98
C ILE A 41 -4.56 4.39 6.01
N SER A 42 -3.25 4.63 6.08
CA SER A 42 -2.68 5.64 6.98
C SER A 42 -3.16 7.06 6.64
N CYS A 43 -3.40 7.39 5.37
CA CYS A 43 -3.96 8.69 4.97
C CYS A 43 -5.46 8.82 5.24
N SER A 44 -6.18 7.69 5.24
CA SER A 44 -7.65 7.64 5.38
C SER A 44 -8.14 7.32 6.80
N LYS A 45 -7.28 7.45 7.82
CA LYS A 45 -7.70 7.34 9.22
C LYS A 45 -8.82 8.34 9.53
N GLU A 46 -9.83 7.88 10.27
CA GLU A 46 -10.99 8.70 10.63
C GLU A 46 -10.55 9.95 11.40
N ILE A 47 -9.72 9.75 12.43
CA ILE A 47 -9.18 10.81 13.27
C ILE A 47 -8.10 11.59 12.51
N PRO A 48 -8.24 12.91 12.30
CA PRO A 48 -7.30 13.70 11.49
C PRO A 48 -5.85 13.63 11.97
N ASN A 49 -5.63 13.62 13.28
CA ASN A 49 -4.30 13.62 13.88
C ASN A 49 -3.60 12.25 13.78
N GLU A 50 -4.32 11.18 13.45
CA GLU A 50 -3.75 9.86 13.20
C GLU A 50 -3.38 9.65 11.73
N ARG A 51 -3.77 10.58 10.86
CA ARG A 51 -3.42 10.49 9.44
C ARG A 51 -1.94 10.72 9.27
N MET A 52 -1.34 9.98 8.35
CA MET A 52 0.03 10.23 7.91
C MET A 52 0.16 11.69 7.43
N ASN A 53 1.27 12.34 7.80
CA ASN A 53 1.57 13.67 7.28
C ASN A 53 1.72 13.61 5.76
N ILE A 54 1.20 14.62 5.05
CA ILE A 54 1.25 14.64 3.58
C ILE A 54 2.69 14.61 3.02
N GLY A 55 3.66 15.22 3.72
CA GLY A 55 5.07 15.14 3.34
C GLY A 55 5.63 13.74 3.44
N ASP A 56 5.26 13.00 4.50
CA ASP A 56 5.62 11.60 4.67
C ASP A 56 4.94 10.72 3.62
N ALA A 57 3.66 10.95 3.33
CA ALA A 57 2.93 10.23 2.30
C ALA A 57 3.58 10.39 0.92
N VAL A 58 3.96 11.62 0.53
CA VAL A 58 4.66 11.88 -0.73
C VAL A 58 6.02 11.17 -0.77
N LYS A 59 6.79 11.23 0.32
CA LYS A 59 8.09 10.55 0.43
C LYS A 59 7.95 9.04 0.27
N GLU A 60 7.02 8.42 0.99
CA GLU A 60 6.77 6.97 0.92
C GLU A 60 6.25 6.55 -0.47
N LEU A 61 5.34 7.33 -1.07
CA LEU A 61 4.85 7.06 -2.42
C LEU A 61 5.96 7.13 -3.47
N LEU A 62 6.90 8.08 -3.36
CA LEU A 62 8.05 8.15 -4.25
C LEU A 62 8.96 6.94 -4.12
N HIS A 63 9.20 6.47 -2.89
CA HIS A 63 9.97 5.27 -2.61
C HIS A 63 9.28 4.00 -3.16
N VAL A 64 7.96 3.87 -2.94
CA VAL A 64 7.20 2.75 -3.51
C VAL A 64 7.24 2.79 -5.03
N LYS A 65 7.08 3.97 -5.65
CA LYS A 65 7.18 4.13 -7.10
C LYS A 65 8.52 3.64 -7.64
N THR A 66 9.65 4.03 -7.03
CA THR A 66 10.96 3.54 -7.47
C THR A 66 11.05 2.02 -7.29
N ALA A 67 10.70 1.48 -6.12
CA ALA A 67 10.76 0.04 -5.89
C ALA A 67 9.87 -0.79 -6.85
N CYS A 68 8.72 -0.24 -7.25
CA CYS A 68 7.78 -0.90 -8.15
C CYS A 68 8.14 -0.76 -9.63
N MET A 69 8.78 0.35 -10.02
CA MET A 69 9.14 0.64 -11.41
C MET A 69 10.60 0.28 -11.74
N ASP A 70 11.48 0.17 -10.76
CA ASP A 70 12.87 -0.27 -10.92
C ASP A 70 12.98 -1.75 -11.34
N ALA A 71 11.84 -2.46 -11.43
CA ALA A 71 11.74 -3.74 -12.12
C ALA A 71 11.89 -3.62 -13.66
N GLU A 72 11.94 -2.41 -14.23
CA GLU A 72 12.00 -2.20 -15.69
C GLU A 72 13.27 -1.50 -16.22
N ILE A 73 14.27 -1.15 -15.41
CA ILE A 73 15.49 -0.49 -15.94
C ILE A 73 16.77 -1.18 -15.43
N HIS A 74 17.08 -2.34 -16.03
CA HIS A 74 18.46 -2.72 -16.29
C HIS A 74 18.90 -2.07 -17.62
N GLY A 75 19.03 -0.75 -17.59
CA GLY A 75 19.51 0.08 -18.70
C GLY A 75 20.66 0.94 -18.20
N ASP A 76 21.87 0.45 -18.47
CA ASP A 76 23.19 1.06 -18.32
C ASP A 76 23.20 2.57 -18.00
N ARG A 77 23.38 2.91 -16.72
CA ARG A 77 23.63 4.30 -16.30
C ARG A 77 25.14 4.49 -16.21
N MET A 78 25.76 4.82 -17.35
CA MET A 78 27.19 5.14 -17.42
C MET A 78 27.49 6.40 -16.56
N PRO A 79 28.60 6.44 -15.78
CA PRO A 79 28.92 7.57 -14.92
C PRO A 79 29.30 8.80 -15.77
N ARG A 80 28.79 9.98 -15.38
CA ARG A 80 29.34 11.26 -15.89
C ARG A 80 30.72 11.46 -15.28
N THR A 81 31.77 11.29 -16.07
CA THR A 81 33.11 11.80 -15.75
C THR A 81 33.17 13.29 -16.08
N GLY A 82 33.58 14.09 -15.10
CA GLY A 82 34.02 15.47 -15.29
C GLY A 82 35.44 15.56 -15.82
#